data_AF-A0A225U8Z7-F1
#
_entry.id   AF-A0A225U8Z7-F1
#
_cell.length_a   1.000
_cell.length_b   1.000
_cell.length_c   1.000
_cell.angle_alpha   90.00
_cell.angle_beta   90.00
_cell.angle_gamma   90.00
#
_symmetry.space_group_name_H-M   'P 1'
#
loop_
_entity.id
_entity.type
_entity.pdbx_description
1 polymer ?
#
loop_
_entity_poly.entity_id
_entity_poly.type
_entity_poly.pdbx_seq_one_letter_code
_entity_poly.pdbx_strand_id
1 'polypeptide(L)'
;MLDLAVLANQCAPEVAPQVLERLMKVESSFNPYAIGVVGGRLARQPRHKEEAIATAQYLEQAGWNFSLGLGQVNRHNLDKYGLDYETVFDPCHNARAAAGIFNECLRRASVKFSPQQAELAAFSCYYSGNFRRGFLPEGQAQTSYVDRIMAVKPTLTVGNIAPIAVIPDGKSRPSAKASVAKENRQTPPGAKLSQIAGASSPRGVKSLRGD
;
A
#
# COMPACT_ATOMS: atom_id res chain seq x y z
N MET A 1 -20.89 -12.78 6.65
CA MET A 1 -20.02 -11.69 7.12
C MET A 1 -18.61 -12.02 6.63
N LEU A 2 -17.90 -11.09 5.99
CA LEU A 2 -16.54 -11.32 5.51
C LEU A 2 -15.59 -11.39 6.72
N ASP A 3 -14.91 -12.52 6.91
CA ASP A 3 -13.84 -12.63 7.91
C ASP A 3 -12.50 -12.25 7.28
N LEU A 4 -12.05 -11.03 7.59
CA LEU A 4 -10.84 -10.47 6.99
C LEU A 4 -9.57 -11.19 7.47
N ALA A 5 -9.56 -11.76 8.68
CA ALA A 5 -8.42 -12.49 9.20
C ALA A 5 -8.24 -13.81 8.43
N VAL A 6 -9.34 -14.53 8.21
CA VAL A 6 -9.36 -15.74 7.38
C VAL A 6 -8.93 -15.40 5.96
N LEU A 7 -9.49 -14.34 5.38
CA LEU A 7 -9.16 -13.91 4.03
C LEU A 7 -7.66 -13.61 3.88
N ALA A 8 -7.09 -12.80 4.77
CA ALA A 8 -5.67 -12.45 4.71
C ALA A 8 -4.76 -13.68 4.85
N ASN A 9 -5.03 -14.53 5.84
CA ASN A 9 -4.14 -15.66 6.14
C ASN A 9 -4.25 -16.81 5.14
N GLN A 10 -5.42 -17.06 4.55
CA GLN A 10 -5.62 -18.19 3.65
C GLN A 10 -5.45 -17.83 2.18
N CYS A 11 -5.82 -16.61 1.79
CA CYS A 11 -5.89 -16.23 0.37
C CYS A 11 -4.71 -15.38 -0.10
N ALA A 12 -4.05 -14.67 0.82
CA ALA A 12 -2.94 -13.76 0.55
C ALA A 12 -1.82 -13.83 1.62
N PRO A 13 -1.33 -15.04 1.98
CA PRO A 13 -0.32 -15.21 3.03
C PRO A 13 1.03 -14.55 2.73
N GLU A 14 1.27 -14.17 1.47
CA GLU A 14 2.49 -13.53 0.99
C GLU A 14 2.57 -12.01 1.31
N VAL A 15 1.52 -11.43 1.88
CA VAL A 15 1.47 -10.02 2.31
C VAL A 15 1.05 -9.98 3.78
N ALA A 16 1.63 -9.06 4.55
CA ALA A 16 1.24 -8.88 5.95
C ALA A 16 -0.27 -8.57 6.05
N PRO A 17 -1.05 -9.22 6.95
CA PRO A 17 -2.50 -9.00 7.05
C PRO A 17 -2.90 -7.53 7.19
N GLN A 18 -2.10 -6.76 7.93
CA GLN A 18 -2.25 -5.32 8.11
C GLN A 18 -2.25 -4.54 6.78
N VAL A 19 -1.39 -4.92 5.83
CA VAL A 19 -1.28 -4.28 4.51
C VAL A 19 -2.53 -4.57 3.69
N LEU A 20 -2.99 -5.82 3.69
CA LEU A 20 -4.20 -6.22 2.96
C LEU A 20 -5.44 -5.53 3.53
N GLU A 21 -5.54 -5.43 4.87
CA GLU A 21 -6.62 -4.69 5.53
C GLU A 21 -6.63 -3.20 5.13
N ARG A 22 -5.46 -2.55 5.10
CA ARG A 22 -5.34 -1.16 4.64
C ARG A 22 -5.80 -0.99 3.20
N LEU A 23 -5.32 -1.86 2.30
CA LEU A 23 -5.70 -1.84 0.89
C LEU A 23 -7.21 -2.01 0.74
N MET A 24 -7.79 -3.09 1.24
CA MET A 24 -9.22 -3.35 1.04
C MET A 24 -10.13 -2.31 1.70
N LYS A 25 -9.68 -1.70 2.81
CA LYS A 25 -10.40 -0.59 3.43
C LYS A 25 -10.44 0.63 2.51
N VAL A 26 -9.29 1.04 1.95
CA VAL A 26 -9.18 2.22 1.10
C VAL A 26 -9.79 1.99 -0.28
N GLU A 27 -9.59 0.80 -0.86
CA GLU A 27 -10.02 0.46 -2.21
C GLU A 27 -11.53 0.27 -2.33
N SER A 28 -12.15 -0.42 -1.38
CA SER A 28 -13.58 -0.80 -1.51
C SER A 28 -14.41 -0.60 -0.25
N SER A 29 -13.81 -0.15 0.87
CA SER A 29 -14.44 -0.24 2.18
C SER A 29 -14.95 -1.66 2.51
N PHE A 30 -14.17 -2.67 2.07
CA PHE A 30 -14.51 -4.09 2.17
C PHE A 30 -15.77 -4.53 1.40
N ASN A 31 -16.19 -3.78 0.38
CA ASN A 31 -17.28 -4.20 -0.50
C ASN A 31 -16.74 -5.15 -1.59
N PRO A 32 -17.10 -6.46 -1.56
CA PRO A 32 -16.60 -7.41 -2.55
C PRO A 32 -17.15 -7.18 -3.96
N TYR A 33 -18.21 -6.39 -4.10
CA TYR A 33 -18.84 -6.08 -5.38
C TYR A 33 -18.53 -4.66 -5.86
N ALA A 34 -17.56 -3.99 -5.24
CA ALA A 34 -17.18 -2.64 -5.61
C ALA A 34 -16.65 -2.56 -7.04
N ILE A 35 -17.07 -1.55 -7.79
CA ILE A 35 -16.59 -1.22 -9.12
C ILE A 35 -16.22 0.27 -9.16
N GLY A 36 -14.94 0.54 -9.42
CA GLY A 36 -14.39 1.87 -9.62
C GLY A 36 -14.17 2.13 -11.11
N VAL A 37 -14.68 3.25 -11.63
CA VAL A 37 -14.56 3.63 -13.05
C VAL A 37 -13.51 4.73 -13.20
N VAL A 38 -12.48 4.51 -14.02
CA VAL A 38 -11.46 5.52 -14.29
C VAL A 38 -12.08 6.66 -15.09
N GLY A 39 -11.99 7.88 -14.57
CA GLY A 39 -12.59 9.06 -15.20
C GLY A 39 -14.11 9.16 -15.04
N GLY A 40 -14.73 8.33 -14.19
CA GLY A 40 -16.18 8.31 -14.00
C GLY A 40 -16.60 7.77 -12.63
N ARG A 41 -17.90 7.51 -12.49
CA ARG A 41 -18.48 6.79 -11.34
C ARG A 41 -19.78 6.14 -11.73
N LEU A 42 -20.10 5.02 -11.07
CA LEU A 42 -21.43 4.43 -11.15
C LEU A 42 -22.45 5.31 -10.41
N ALA A 43 -23.71 5.26 -10.84
CA ALA A 43 -24.82 5.92 -10.14
C ALA A 43 -25.04 5.32 -8.74
N ARG A 44 -24.83 4.01 -8.61
CA ARG A 44 -24.76 3.26 -7.34
C ARG A 44 -23.84 2.06 -7.50
N GLN A 45 -23.33 1.53 -6.39
CA GLN A 45 -22.56 0.28 -6.41
C GLN A 45 -23.48 -0.94 -6.57
N PRO A 46 -22.98 -2.04 -7.16
CA PRO A 46 -23.66 -3.33 -7.16
C PRO A 46 -23.94 -3.84 -5.74
N ARG A 47 -25.08 -4.52 -5.55
CA ARG A 47 -25.50 -5.07 -4.26
C ARG A 47 -25.18 -6.55 -4.09
N HIS A 48 -25.02 -7.26 -5.20
CA HIS A 48 -24.74 -8.69 -5.25
C HIS A 48 -23.92 -9.02 -6.50
N LYS A 49 -23.44 -10.26 -6.58
CA LYS A 49 -22.46 -10.71 -7.57
C LYS A 49 -22.97 -10.54 -9.00
N GLU A 50 -24.22 -10.90 -9.27
CA GLU A 50 -24.82 -10.86 -10.60
C GLU A 50 -24.94 -9.43 -11.13
N GLU A 51 -25.31 -8.47 -10.27
CA GLU A 51 -25.27 -7.04 -10.63
C GLU A 51 -23.86 -6.59 -10.98
N ALA A 52 -22.85 -7.08 -10.25
CA ALA A 52 -21.46 -6.69 -10.45
C ALA A 52 -20.91 -7.23 -11.77
N ILE A 53 -21.21 -8.49 -12.11
CA ILE A 53 -20.87 -9.11 -13.40
C ILE A 53 -21.52 -8.35 -14.56
N ALA A 54 -22.84 -8.14 -14.50
CA ALA A 54 -23.57 -7.43 -15.55
C ALA A 54 -23.03 -6.00 -15.74
N THR A 55 -22.68 -5.32 -14.66
CA THR A 55 -22.08 -3.98 -14.71
C THR A 55 -20.68 -4.00 -15.33
N ALA A 56 -19.83 -4.97 -14.97
CA ALA A 56 -18.49 -5.12 -15.55
C ALA A 56 -18.55 -5.37 -17.06
N GLN A 57 -19.47 -6.24 -17.51
CA GLN A 57 -19.69 -6.51 -18.94
C GLN A 57 -20.20 -5.27 -19.70
N TYR A 58 -21.12 -4.50 -19.11
CA TYR A 58 -21.56 -3.23 -19.68
C TYR A 58 -20.38 -2.24 -19.85
N LEU A 59 -19.55 -2.08 -18.81
CA LEU A 59 -18.41 -1.17 -18.85
C LEU A 59 -17.36 -1.60 -19.88
N GLU A 60 -17.09 -2.91 -20.01
CA GLU A 60 -16.23 -3.50 -21.03
C GLU A 60 -16.71 -3.13 -22.45
N GLN A 61 -17.98 -3.39 -22.76
CA GLN A 61 -18.59 -3.11 -24.06
C GLN A 61 -18.60 -1.61 -24.38
N ALA A 62 -18.79 -0.77 -23.36
CA ALA A 62 -18.75 0.68 -23.48
C ALA A 62 -17.32 1.25 -23.51
N GLY A 63 -16.27 0.40 -23.44
CA GLY A 63 -14.88 0.82 -23.58
C GLY A 63 -14.31 1.55 -22.35
N TRP A 64 -14.93 1.41 -21.18
CA TRP A 64 -14.42 2.02 -19.95
C TRP A 64 -13.18 1.30 -19.43
N ASN A 65 -12.32 2.04 -18.75
CA ASN A 65 -11.31 1.48 -17.86
C ASN A 65 -11.87 1.48 -16.43
N PHE A 66 -11.82 0.32 -15.75
CA PHE A 66 -12.43 0.14 -14.44
C PHE A 66 -11.71 -0.94 -13.63
N SER A 67 -11.97 -0.94 -12.33
CA SER A 67 -11.40 -1.82 -11.32
C SER A 67 -12.50 -2.51 -10.51
N LEU A 68 -12.20 -3.72 -10.01
CA LEU A 68 -13.20 -4.67 -9.53
C LEU A 68 -12.85 -5.28 -8.17
N GLY A 69 -13.87 -5.41 -7.32
CA GLY A 69 -13.83 -6.17 -6.07
C GLY A 69 -13.03 -5.52 -4.93
N LEU A 70 -12.73 -6.34 -3.91
CA LEU A 70 -12.19 -5.89 -2.62
C LEU A 70 -10.93 -5.02 -2.73
N GLY A 71 -9.98 -5.44 -3.54
CA GLY A 71 -8.71 -4.76 -3.81
C GLY A 71 -8.74 -3.92 -5.09
N GLN A 72 -9.90 -3.74 -5.74
CA GLN A 72 -10.04 -2.94 -6.96
C GLN A 72 -9.03 -3.33 -8.06
N VAL A 73 -9.00 -4.63 -8.41
CA VAL A 73 -8.16 -5.16 -9.48
C VAL A 73 -8.63 -4.57 -10.82
N ASN A 74 -7.74 -3.88 -11.52
CA ASN A 74 -8.06 -3.26 -12.81
C ASN A 74 -8.36 -4.32 -13.88
N ARG A 75 -9.32 -4.04 -14.78
CA ARG A 75 -9.71 -4.95 -15.88
C ARG A 75 -8.53 -5.45 -16.72
N HIS A 76 -7.51 -4.62 -16.92
CA HIS A 76 -6.33 -4.98 -17.72
C HIS A 76 -5.36 -5.93 -17.00
N ASN A 77 -5.54 -6.15 -15.69
CA ASN A 77 -4.73 -7.07 -14.91
C ASN A 77 -5.41 -8.42 -14.69
N LEU A 78 -6.67 -8.62 -15.06
CA LEU A 78 -7.41 -9.84 -14.71
C LEU A 78 -6.73 -11.10 -15.26
N ASP A 79 -6.43 -11.13 -16.55
CA ASP A 79 -5.76 -12.26 -17.21
C ASP A 79 -4.44 -12.61 -16.54
N LYS A 80 -3.65 -11.59 -16.15
CA LYS A 80 -2.36 -11.76 -15.47
C LYS A 80 -2.50 -12.52 -14.15
N TYR A 81 -3.62 -12.35 -13.45
CA TYR A 81 -3.91 -13.03 -12.18
C TYR A 81 -4.90 -14.19 -12.33
N GLY A 82 -5.18 -14.63 -13.56
CA GLY A 82 -6.08 -15.75 -13.84
C GLY A 82 -7.53 -15.47 -13.43
N LEU A 83 -7.96 -14.22 -13.52
CA LEU A 83 -9.32 -13.78 -13.20
C LEU A 83 -10.10 -13.43 -14.46
N ASP A 84 -11.41 -13.49 -14.34
CA ASP A 84 -12.39 -13.00 -15.29
C ASP A 84 -13.50 -12.23 -14.54
N TYR A 85 -14.51 -11.75 -15.26
CA TYR A 85 -15.62 -11.01 -14.66
C TYR A 85 -16.51 -11.85 -13.73
N GLU A 86 -16.46 -13.18 -13.82
CA GLU A 86 -17.20 -14.11 -12.95
C GLU A 86 -16.47 -14.38 -11.63
N THR A 87 -15.14 -14.43 -11.68
CA THR A 87 -14.28 -14.87 -10.57
C THR A 87 -13.69 -13.71 -9.77
N VAL A 88 -13.53 -12.53 -10.36
CA VAL A 88 -12.92 -11.36 -9.70
C VAL A 88 -13.67 -10.87 -8.47
N PHE A 89 -14.97 -11.15 -8.35
CA PHE A 89 -15.78 -10.78 -7.20
C PHE A 89 -15.77 -11.83 -6.08
N ASP A 90 -15.12 -12.98 -6.28
CA ASP A 90 -14.80 -13.89 -5.19
C ASP A 90 -13.77 -13.23 -4.26
N PRO A 91 -14.04 -13.11 -2.94
CA PRO A 91 -13.15 -12.44 -2.02
C PRO A 91 -11.72 -13.00 -2.04
N CYS A 92 -11.56 -14.32 -2.08
CA CYS A 92 -10.27 -15.00 -1.98
C CYS A 92 -9.43 -14.80 -3.24
N HIS A 93 -10.06 -14.96 -4.40
CA HIS A 93 -9.43 -14.67 -5.69
C HIS A 93 -8.99 -13.21 -5.80
N ASN A 94 -9.85 -12.27 -5.41
CA ASN A 94 -9.53 -10.85 -5.45
C ASN A 94 -8.40 -10.48 -4.48
N ALA A 95 -8.43 -11.04 -3.26
CA ALA A 95 -7.38 -10.85 -2.26
C ALA A 95 -6.00 -11.31 -2.77
N ARG A 96 -5.94 -12.49 -3.41
CA ARG A 96 -4.71 -13.02 -4.00
C ARG A 96 -4.17 -12.12 -5.10
N ALA A 97 -5.04 -11.63 -5.98
CA ALA A 97 -4.63 -10.70 -7.03
C ALA A 97 -4.12 -9.37 -6.46
N ALA A 98 -4.81 -8.80 -5.47
CA ALA A 98 -4.37 -7.60 -4.78
C ALA A 98 -2.98 -7.78 -4.12
N ALA A 99 -2.77 -8.89 -3.41
CA ALA A 99 -1.48 -9.21 -2.81
C ALA A 99 -0.38 -9.38 -3.86
N GLY A 100 -0.68 -10.05 -4.98
CA GLY A 100 0.23 -10.18 -6.11
C GLY A 100 0.63 -8.84 -6.73
N ILE A 101 -0.33 -7.92 -6.94
CA ILE A 101 -0.05 -6.56 -7.46
C ILE A 101 0.83 -5.79 -6.48
N PHE A 102 0.49 -5.81 -5.19
CA PHE A 102 1.26 -5.12 -4.16
C PHE A 102 2.70 -5.65 -4.10
N ASN A 103 2.89 -6.96 -4.08
CA ASN A 103 4.22 -7.57 -4.02
C ASN A 103 5.07 -7.31 -5.27
N GLU A 104 4.46 -7.24 -6.45
CA GLU A 104 5.19 -6.82 -7.66
C GLU A 104 5.68 -5.37 -7.54
N CYS A 105 4.82 -4.48 -7.05
CA CYS A 105 5.17 -3.08 -6.79
C CYS A 105 6.26 -2.96 -5.73
N LEU A 106 6.16 -3.71 -4.63
CA LEU A 106 7.14 -3.75 -3.55
C LEU A 106 8.49 -4.25 -4.06
N ARG A 107 8.53 -5.36 -4.81
CA ARG A 107 9.77 -5.87 -5.40
C ARG A 107 10.45 -4.83 -6.27
N ARG A 108 9.71 -4.09 -7.10
CA ARG A 108 10.27 -3.02 -7.93
C ARG A 108 10.75 -1.83 -7.10
N ALA A 109 10.08 -1.51 -6.01
CA ALA A 109 10.42 -0.41 -5.11
C ALA A 109 11.66 -0.72 -4.25
N SER A 110 11.81 -1.96 -3.76
CA SER A 110 12.91 -2.40 -2.91
C SER A 110 14.29 -2.33 -3.59
N VAL A 111 14.33 -2.25 -4.92
CA VAL A 111 15.58 -2.02 -5.68
C VAL A 111 16.06 -0.57 -5.54
N LYS A 112 15.18 0.37 -5.20
CA LYS A 112 15.44 1.82 -5.26
C LYS A 112 15.40 2.54 -3.92
N PHE A 113 14.73 1.96 -2.93
CA PHE A 113 14.37 2.65 -1.69
C PHE A 113 14.71 1.80 -0.46
N SER A 114 14.84 2.45 0.70
CA SER A 114 14.93 1.71 1.98
C SER A 114 13.66 0.89 2.22
N PRO A 115 13.67 -0.14 3.09
CA PRO A 115 12.50 -0.98 3.32
C PRO A 115 11.21 -0.20 3.64
N GLN A 116 11.30 0.81 4.52
CA GLN A 116 10.14 1.65 4.89
C GLN A 116 9.65 2.49 3.71
N GLN A 117 10.58 3.06 2.94
CA GLN A 117 10.23 3.86 1.76
C GLN A 117 9.69 2.99 0.62
N ALA A 118 10.19 1.76 0.48
CA ALA A 118 9.77 0.80 -0.53
C ALA A 118 8.31 0.38 -0.33
N GLU A 119 7.88 0.18 0.92
CA GLU A 119 6.47 -0.12 1.24
C GLU A 119 5.54 1.04 0.84
N LEU A 120 5.88 2.27 1.22
CA LEU A 120 5.10 3.46 0.83
C LEU A 120 5.09 3.67 -0.70
N ALA A 121 6.22 3.45 -1.36
CA ALA A 121 6.32 3.48 -2.81
C ALA A 121 5.50 2.36 -3.47
N ALA A 122 5.41 1.18 -2.84
CA ALA A 122 4.58 0.08 -3.30
C ALA A 122 3.11 0.45 -3.27
N PHE A 123 2.62 1.12 -2.21
CA PHE A 123 1.25 1.66 -2.18
C PHE A 123 0.99 2.68 -3.28
N SER A 124 1.93 3.61 -3.52
CA SER A 124 1.81 4.53 -4.67
C SER A 124 1.74 3.79 -6.01
N CYS A 125 2.55 2.74 -6.17
CA CYS A 125 2.56 1.91 -7.37
C CYS A 125 1.28 1.10 -7.52
N TYR A 126 0.74 0.55 -6.44
CA TYR A 126 -0.54 -0.15 -6.43
C TYR A 126 -1.65 0.74 -6.98
N TYR A 127 -1.70 1.99 -6.50
CA TYR A 127 -2.69 2.97 -6.91
C TYR A 127 -2.58 3.41 -8.39
N SER A 128 -1.36 3.56 -8.90
CA SER A 128 -1.12 4.37 -10.10
C SER A 128 -0.02 3.88 -11.05
N GLY A 129 0.53 2.69 -10.80
CA GLY A 129 1.61 2.08 -11.56
C GLY A 129 3.00 2.70 -11.37
N ASN A 130 3.13 3.77 -10.57
CA ASN A 130 4.38 4.49 -10.33
C ASN A 130 4.59 4.88 -8.85
N PHE A 131 5.84 5.20 -8.50
CA PHE A 131 6.24 5.46 -7.11
C PHE A 131 6.00 6.90 -6.63
N ARG A 132 5.32 7.75 -7.40
CA ARG A 132 5.17 9.18 -7.09
C ARG A 132 3.72 9.60 -6.88
N ARG A 133 2.82 9.17 -7.76
CA ARG A 133 1.46 9.73 -7.84
C ARG A 133 0.64 9.51 -6.57
N GLY A 134 0.85 8.40 -5.85
CA GLY A 134 0.16 8.10 -4.61
C GLY A 134 0.53 9.02 -3.43
N PHE A 135 1.64 9.77 -3.54
CA PHE A 135 2.04 10.78 -2.54
C PHE A 135 1.45 12.17 -2.83
N LEU A 136 0.79 12.37 -3.98
CA LEU A 136 0.21 13.66 -4.35
C LEU A 136 -1.25 13.74 -3.89
N PRO A 137 -1.66 14.86 -3.27
CA PRO A 137 -3.05 15.11 -2.91
C PRO A 137 -4.00 15.06 -4.10
N GLU A 138 -5.22 14.58 -3.85
CA GLU A 138 -6.27 14.49 -4.86
C GLU A 138 -7.67 14.55 -4.25
N GLY A 139 -8.66 14.72 -5.13
CA GLY A 139 -10.07 14.75 -4.76
C GLY A 139 -10.43 15.95 -3.89
N GLN A 140 -11.69 16.02 -3.48
CA GLN A 140 -12.20 17.15 -2.71
C GLN A 140 -11.55 17.27 -1.32
N ALA A 141 -11.16 16.13 -0.73
CA ALA A 141 -10.52 16.08 0.58
C ALA A 141 -9.05 16.51 0.55
N GLN A 142 -8.43 16.68 -0.63
CA GLN A 142 -7.02 17.07 -0.78
C GLN A 142 -6.06 16.20 0.05
N THR A 143 -6.29 14.89 0.06
CA THR A 143 -5.43 13.89 0.71
C THR A 143 -4.74 13.02 -0.34
N SER A 144 -3.52 12.55 -0.06
CA SER A 144 -2.85 11.60 -0.95
C SER A 144 -3.34 10.16 -0.70
N TYR A 145 -3.15 9.27 -1.67
CA TYR A 145 -3.49 7.85 -1.51
C TYR A 145 -2.70 7.21 -0.37
N VAL A 146 -1.40 7.50 -0.28
CA VAL A 146 -0.53 6.98 0.79
C VAL A 146 -1.00 7.48 2.15
N ASP A 147 -1.42 8.74 2.28
CA ASP A 147 -1.96 9.25 3.55
C ASP A 147 -3.23 8.50 3.96
N ARG A 148 -4.13 8.22 3.02
CA ARG A 148 -5.35 7.43 3.30
C ARG A 148 -5.02 6.01 3.75
N ILE A 149 -4.05 5.36 3.11
CA ILE A 149 -3.55 4.04 3.52
C ILE A 149 -2.99 4.08 4.94
N MET A 150 -2.16 5.08 5.25
CA MET A 150 -1.51 5.20 6.56
C MET A 150 -2.49 5.59 7.68
N ALA A 151 -3.56 6.31 7.36
CA ALA A 151 -4.61 6.70 8.30
C ALA A 151 -5.47 5.52 8.78
N VAL A 152 -5.52 4.41 8.03
CA VAL A 152 -6.20 3.20 8.50
C VAL A 152 -5.48 2.67 9.74
N LYS A 153 -6.26 2.35 10.78
CA LYS A 153 -5.78 1.68 12.00
C LYS A 153 -6.14 0.20 11.88
N PRO A 154 -5.23 -0.65 11.38
CA PRO A 154 -5.56 -2.03 11.12
C PRO A 154 -5.71 -2.80 12.44
N THR A 155 -6.63 -3.75 12.41
CA THR A 155 -7.04 -4.59 13.55
C THR A 155 -6.44 -5.99 13.46
N LEU A 156 -6.03 -6.41 12.26
CA LEU A 156 -5.41 -7.69 12.02
C LEU A 156 -3.94 -7.69 12.42
N THR A 157 -3.65 -8.05 13.66
CA THR A 157 -2.27 -8.30 14.07
C THR A 157 -1.72 -9.53 13.38
N VAL A 158 -0.46 -9.46 12.93
CA VAL A 158 0.35 -10.68 12.76
C VAL A 158 0.29 -11.34 14.13
N GLY A 159 -0.38 -12.51 14.23
CA GLY A 159 -0.62 -13.16 15.50
C GLY A 159 0.67 -13.11 16.31
N ASN A 160 0.62 -12.57 17.53
CA ASN A 160 1.81 -12.39 18.35
C ASN A 160 2.49 -13.76 18.54
N ILE A 161 3.43 -14.10 17.67
CA ILE A 161 4.29 -15.26 17.85
C ILE A 161 5.27 -14.81 18.92
N ALA A 162 4.86 -14.96 20.18
CA ALA A 162 5.78 -14.81 21.29
C ALA A 162 6.89 -15.85 21.08
N PRO A 163 8.18 -15.46 21.15
CA PRO A 163 9.25 -16.43 21.10
C PRO A 163 9.08 -17.40 22.28
N ILE A 164 9.31 -18.69 22.02
CA ILE A 164 9.35 -19.69 23.09
C ILE A 164 10.47 -19.28 24.05
N ALA A 165 10.13 -19.05 25.32
CA ALA A 165 11.12 -18.72 26.33
C ALA A 165 12.08 -19.90 26.53
N VAL A 166 13.39 -19.61 26.48
CA VAL A 166 14.41 -20.61 26.85
C VAL A 166 14.38 -20.78 28.37
N ILE A 167 14.08 -21.99 28.85
CA ILE A 167 14.27 -22.36 30.25
C ILE A 167 15.74 -22.78 30.42
N PRO A 168 16.56 -22.11 31.24
CA PRO A 168 17.98 -22.49 31.42
C PRO A 168 18.12 -23.76 32.28
N ASP A 169 18.90 -24.74 31.82
CA ASP A 169 19.23 -25.98 32.57
C ASP A 169 20.27 -25.77 33.70
N GLY A 170 20.24 -24.61 34.37
CA GLY A 170 21.14 -24.29 35.48
C GLY A 170 22.59 -23.96 35.09
N LYS A 171 22.91 -23.83 33.79
CA LYS A 171 24.22 -23.33 33.32
C LYS A 171 24.15 -21.83 33.01
N SER A 172 25.19 -21.09 33.38
CA SER A 172 25.28 -19.64 33.23
C SER A 172 25.00 -19.19 31.79
N ARG A 173 24.10 -18.21 31.65
CA ARG A 173 23.73 -17.56 30.39
C ARG A 173 24.98 -17.02 29.68
N PRO A 174 25.12 -17.14 28.35
CA PRO A 174 26.16 -16.40 27.64
C PRO A 174 25.89 -14.91 27.85
N SER A 175 26.78 -14.21 28.54
CA SER A 175 26.68 -12.76 28.72
C SER A 175 26.78 -12.11 27.34
N ALA A 176 25.67 -11.57 26.84
CA ALA A 176 25.72 -10.64 25.72
C ALA A 176 26.61 -9.47 26.14
N LYS A 177 27.79 -9.33 25.52
CA LYS A 177 28.66 -8.18 25.74
C LYS A 177 27.89 -6.95 25.27
N ALA A 178 27.47 -6.12 26.23
CA ALA A 178 27.03 -4.77 25.95
C ALA A 178 28.21 -4.03 25.28
N SER A 179 28.06 -3.68 24.00
CA SER A 179 28.98 -2.75 23.35
C SER A 179 28.73 -1.37 23.94
N VAL A 180 29.51 -1.01 24.94
CA VAL A 180 29.61 0.35 25.46
C VAL A 180 30.21 1.23 24.36
N ALA A 181 29.36 2.03 23.73
CA ALA A 181 29.80 3.13 22.89
C ALA A 181 30.58 4.12 23.78
N LYS A 182 31.90 4.20 23.58
CA LYS A 182 32.73 5.22 24.22
C LYS A 182 32.39 6.57 23.59
N GLU A 183 31.73 7.40 24.38
CA GLU A 183 31.58 8.84 24.14
C GLU A 183 32.96 9.50 24.22
N ASN A 184 33.52 9.84 23.05
CA ASN A 184 34.79 10.53 22.95
C ASN A 184 34.55 12.04 23.05
N ARG A 185 34.60 12.59 24.27
CA ARG A 185 34.71 14.04 24.51
C ARG A 185 36.14 14.49 24.24
N GLN A 186 36.37 15.08 23.07
CA GLN A 186 37.49 15.99 22.84
C GLN A 186 36.99 17.18 22.02
N THR A 187 36.82 18.32 22.69
CA THR A 187 36.69 19.64 22.09
C THR A 187 37.99 20.39 22.34
N PRO A 188 38.51 21.12 21.35
CA PRO A 188 38.96 22.49 21.61
C PRO A 188 38.50 23.44 20.47
N PRO A 189 38.76 24.75 20.51
CA PRO A 189 37.69 25.70 20.80
C PRO A 189 37.34 26.60 19.60
N GLY A 190 36.09 27.08 19.61
CA GLY A 190 35.70 28.44 19.24
C GLY A 190 36.23 29.02 17.94
N ALA A 191 35.43 28.92 16.88
CA ALA A 191 35.45 29.94 15.83
C ALA A 191 34.06 30.14 15.21
N LYS A 192 33.65 31.41 15.23
CA LYS A 192 32.68 32.12 14.38
C LYS A 192 31.24 32.25 14.87
N LEU A 193 30.87 33.50 15.12
CA LEU A 193 29.66 34.06 14.54
C LEU A 193 29.88 35.53 14.18
N SER A 194 29.80 35.84 12.90
CA SER A 194 29.30 37.12 12.43
C SER A 194 28.23 36.84 11.39
N GLN A 195 27.05 37.38 11.69
CA GLN A 195 25.85 37.42 10.87
C GLN A 195 26.04 38.38 9.69
N ILE A 196 25.34 38.11 8.59
CA ILE A 196 24.58 39.06 7.74
C ILE A 196 23.82 38.19 6.72
N ALA A 197 22.50 38.01 6.81
CA ALA A 197 21.42 38.91 6.41
C ALA A 197 21.39 39.24 4.90
N GLY A 198 20.26 38.97 4.23
CA GLY A 198 19.80 39.81 3.11
C GLY A 198 19.42 39.13 1.78
N ALA A 199 18.13 38.76 1.70
CA ALA A 199 17.18 39.15 0.64
C ALA A 199 17.23 38.58 -0.81
N SER A 200 15.99 38.28 -1.25
CA SER A 200 15.37 38.52 -2.58
C SER A 200 15.29 37.38 -3.63
N SER A 201 14.04 37.02 -3.92
CA SER A 201 13.51 36.29 -5.09
C SER A 201 13.24 37.30 -6.25
N PRO A 202 12.62 36.97 -7.41
CA PRO A 202 12.37 35.70 -8.11
C PRO A 202 12.68 35.76 -9.65
N ARG A 203 12.68 34.60 -10.33
CA ARG A 203 12.43 34.34 -11.79
C ARG A 203 12.96 32.93 -12.11
N GLY A 204 12.38 32.04 -12.92
CA GLY A 204 11.22 32.00 -13.78
C GLY A 204 11.16 30.60 -14.43
N VAL A 205 9.94 30.23 -14.84
CA VAL A 205 9.49 29.10 -15.68
C VAL A 205 10.55 28.36 -16.52
N LYS A 206 10.52 27.00 -16.48
CA LYS A 206 10.57 26.17 -17.70
C LYS A 206 10.07 24.73 -17.52
N SER A 207 9.10 24.41 -18.37
CA SER A 207 8.48 23.12 -18.67
C SER A 207 9.46 22.13 -19.31
N LEU A 208 9.37 20.84 -18.97
CA LEU A 208 9.77 19.66 -19.76
C LEU A 208 8.86 18.50 -19.29
N ARG A 209 7.83 17.99 -20.01
CA ARG A 209 7.87 17.05 -21.17
C ARG A 209 9.10 16.14 -21.11
N GLY A 210 9.05 14.82 -20.98
CA GLY A 210 8.08 13.84 -21.46
C GLY A 210 8.92 12.80 -22.21
N ASP A 211 9.04 11.61 -21.64
CA ASP A 211 9.38 10.30 -22.24
C ASP A 211 9.19 9.23 -21.16
#